data_AF-A0A494G911-F1
#
_entry.id   AF-A0A494G911-F1
#
_cell.length_a   1.000
_cell.length_b   1.000
_cell.length_c   1.000
_cell.angle_alpha   90.00
_cell.angle_beta   90.00
_cell.angle_gamma   90.00
#
_symmetry.space_group_name_H-M   'P 1'
#
loop_
_entity.id
_entity.type
_entity.pdbx_description
1 polymer ?
#
loop_
_entity_poly.entity_id
_entity_poly.type
_entity_poly.pdbx_seq_one_letter_code
_entity_poly.pdbx_strand_id
1 'polypeptide(L)'
;MNIVNEIKEALAVLSIPEKAEFFPKFFKTGKGEYGEGDLFLGVTVPDQRSVAKEYYSQTSFTDLSALLSSEYHEHRLTALLMLVLQFEKTKDENVKSEIIAFYLDHLKYVNNWDLVDSSCYKILGRYCFEYQKEEVLRKLSASEEMWYKRIAVVGTMHYIKKGFFNLTKEFVTQNLNHTHDLMHKANGWMLREMGQKNKQELIL
;
A
#
# COMPACT_ATOMS: atom_id res chain seq x y z
N MET A 1 -10.59 12.45 -24.73
CA MET A 1 -11.06 12.24 -23.35
C MET A 1 -9.82 12.13 -22.48
N ASN A 2 -9.83 12.59 -21.23
CA ASN A 2 -8.66 12.48 -20.35
C ASN A 2 -8.63 11.04 -19.78
N ILE A 3 -7.48 10.36 -19.83
CA ILE A 3 -7.29 8.98 -19.34
C ILE A 3 -7.77 8.80 -17.89
N VAL A 4 -7.64 9.84 -17.05
CA VAL A 4 -8.14 9.85 -15.68
C VAL A 4 -9.67 9.69 -15.65
N ASN A 5 -10.39 10.37 -16.55
CA ASN A 5 -11.84 10.26 -16.62
C ASN A 5 -12.27 8.89 -17.15
N GLU A 6 -11.57 8.35 -18.15
CA GLU A 6 -11.83 7.00 -18.66
C GLU A 6 -11.70 5.94 -17.55
N ILE A 7 -10.67 6.04 -16.71
CA ILE A 7 -10.47 5.13 -15.57
C ILE A 7 -11.58 5.29 -14.54
N LYS A 8 -11.96 6.54 -14.21
CA LYS A 8 -13.06 6.81 -13.27
C LYS A 8 -14.40 6.26 -13.78
N GLU A 9 -14.66 6.42 -15.07
CA GLU A 9 -15.86 5.87 -15.72
C GLU A 9 -15.84 4.34 -15.74
N ALA A 10 -14.71 3.72 -16.08
CA ALA A 10 -14.54 2.26 -16.04
C ALA A 10 -14.82 1.71 -14.63
N LEU A 11 -14.33 2.38 -13.58
CA LEU A 11 -14.62 2.01 -12.19
C LEU A 11 -16.08 2.25 -11.83
N ALA A 12 -16.68 3.37 -12.26
CA ALA A 12 -18.08 3.67 -11.99
C ALA A 12 -19.03 2.65 -12.61
N VAL A 13 -18.75 2.15 -13.81
CA VAL A 13 -19.54 1.08 -14.47
C VAL A 13 -19.50 -0.23 -13.68
N LEU A 14 -18.42 -0.48 -12.93
CA LEU A 14 -18.23 -1.67 -12.11
C LEU A 14 -18.71 -1.48 -10.65
N SER A 15 -19.36 -0.36 -10.36
CA SER A 15 -19.89 -0.06 -9.02
C SER A 15 -21.01 -1.03 -8.62
N ILE A 16 -21.01 -1.41 -7.36
CA ILE A 16 -22.06 -2.26 -6.75
C ILE A 16 -22.66 -1.45 -5.60
N PRO A 17 -23.88 -0.90 -5.74
CA PRO A 17 -24.48 0.00 -4.76
C PRO A 17 -24.51 -0.57 -3.34
N GLU A 18 -24.82 -1.86 -3.19
CA GLU A 18 -24.87 -2.53 -1.89
C GLU A 18 -23.50 -2.55 -1.20
N LYS A 19 -22.40 -2.61 -1.99
CA LYS A 19 -21.04 -2.51 -1.46
C LYS A 19 -20.66 -1.07 -1.14
N ALA A 20 -21.09 -0.11 -1.96
CA ALA A 20 -20.86 1.30 -1.70
C ALA A 20 -21.47 1.73 -0.35
N GLU A 21 -22.63 1.18 0.02
CA GLU A 21 -23.26 1.41 1.32
C GLU A 21 -22.57 0.68 2.48
N PHE A 22 -21.99 -0.50 2.22
CA PHE A 22 -21.37 -1.34 3.25
C PHE A 22 -19.92 -0.92 3.58
N PHE A 23 -19.13 -0.55 2.57
CA PHE A 23 -17.71 -0.24 2.70
C PHE A 23 -17.37 0.83 3.73
N PRO A 24 -18.12 1.95 3.85
CA PRO A 24 -17.89 2.95 4.90
C PRO A 24 -17.79 2.36 6.31
N LYS A 25 -18.66 1.38 6.64
CA LYS A 25 -18.64 0.70 7.95
C LYS A 25 -17.43 -0.21 8.11
N PHE A 26 -17.05 -0.90 7.03
CA PHE A 26 -15.91 -1.82 7.04
C PHE A 26 -14.56 -1.07 7.16
N PHE A 27 -14.43 0.03 6.43
CA PHE A 27 -13.23 0.89 6.43
C PHE A 27 -13.22 1.96 7.52
N LYS A 28 -14.25 1.97 8.39
CA LYS A 28 -14.34 2.89 9.53
C LYS A 28 -14.16 4.35 9.12
N THR A 29 -15.14 4.88 8.40
CA THR A 29 -15.13 6.26 7.89
C THR A 29 -15.85 7.26 8.77
N GLY A 30 -16.26 6.86 9.98
CA GLY A 30 -16.85 7.76 10.96
C GLY A 30 -15.88 8.81 11.47
N LYS A 31 -16.40 9.85 12.11
CA LYS A 31 -15.60 10.92 12.70
C LYS A 31 -14.61 10.38 13.73
N GLY A 32 -13.33 10.72 13.59
CA GLY A 32 -12.23 10.24 14.44
C GLY A 32 -11.77 8.81 14.14
N GLU A 33 -12.35 8.16 13.13
CA GLU A 33 -11.89 6.86 12.65
C GLU A 33 -10.83 7.01 11.55
N TYR A 34 -10.11 5.92 11.27
CA TYR A 34 -8.92 5.99 10.42
C TYR A 34 -9.23 6.20 8.92
N GLY A 35 -10.46 5.95 8.48
CA GLY A 35 -10.93 6.18 7.12
C GLY A 35 -11.82 7.40 7.00
N GLU A 36 -11.84 8.32 7.97
CA GLU A 36 -12.69 9.51 7.95
C GLU A 36 -12.55 10.28 6.62
N GLY A 37 -13.67 10.54 5.95
CA GLY A 37 -13.72 11.26 4.68
C GLY A 37 -13.59 10.39 3.41
N ASP A 38 -13.28 9.10 3.53
CA ASP A 38 -13.24 8.19 2.37
C ASP A 38 -14.65 7.99 1.79
N LEU A 39 -14.78 8.20 0.47
CA LEU A 39 -15.96 7.82 -0.31
C LEU A 39 -15.73 6.47 -1.00
N PHE A 40 -16.80 5.72 -1.25
CA PHE A 40 -16.72 4.39 -1.87
C PHE A 40 -17.65 4.27 -3.06
N LEU A 41 -17.14 3.71 -4.15
CA LEU A 41 -17.91 3.33 -5.34
C LEU A 41 -18.54 1.94 -5.21
N GLY A 42 -18.02 1.07 -4.34
CA GLY A 42 -18.47 -0.31 -4.22
C GLY A 42 -17.81 -1.27 -5.22
N VAL A 43 -16.64 -0.91 -5.77
CA VAL A 43 -15.95 -1.72 -6.79
C VAL A 43 -15.06 -2.77 -6.13
N THR A 44 -15.12 -4.01 -6.62
CA THR A 44 -14.37 -5.10 -5.99
C THR A 44 -12.87 -5.02 -6.31
N VAL A 45 -12.02 -5.55 -5.44
CA VAL A 45 -10.56 -5.58 -5.67
C VAL A 45 -10.19 -6.33 -6.96
N PRO A 46 -10.80 -7.50 -7.30
CA PRO A 46 -10.58 -8.13 -8.61
C PRO A 46 -10.89 -7.21 -9.79
N ASP A 47 -11.98 -6.45 -9.74
CA ASP A 47 -12.37 -5.52 -10.82
C ASP A 47 -11.39 -4.35 -10.92
N GLN A 48 -10.99 -3.77 -9.78
CA GLN A 48 -9.95 -2.74 -9.72
C GLN A 48 -8.61 -3.23 -10.29
N ARG A 49 -8.23 -4.50 -10.06
CA ARG A 49 -7.04 -5.10 -10.67
C ARG A 49 -7.16 -5.24 -12.18
N SER A 50 -8.35 -5.57 -12.69
CA SER A 50 -8.61 -5.64 -14.13
C SER A 50 -8.45 -4.27 -14.79
N VAL A 51 -9.05 -3.23 -14.21
CA VAL A 51 -8.89 -1.84 -14.68
C VAL A 51 -7.41 -1.42 -14.60
N ALA A 52 -6.73 -1.66 -13.48
CA ALA A 52 -5.32 -1.31 -13.35
C ALA A 52 -4.46 -2.00 -14.43
N LYS A 53 -4.73 -3.27 -14.76
CA LYS A 53 -3.99 -4.01 -15.79
C LYS A 53 -4.19 -3.45 -17.20
N GLU A 54 -5.36 -2.90 -17.49
CA GLU A 54 -5.69 -2.30 -18.77
C GLU A 54 -5.03 -0.92 -18.96
N TYR A 55 -4.98 -0.11 -17.90
CA TYR A 55 -4.58 1.29 -17.99
C TYR A 55 -3.14 1.60 -17.53
N TYR A 56 -2.45 0.71 -16.81
CA TYR A 56 -1.14 1.04 -16.21
C TYR A 56 -0.07 1.51 -17.22
N SER A 57 -0.08 1.01 -18.46
CA SER A 57 0.94 1.37 -19.46
C SER A 57 0.68 2.70 -20.16
N GLN A 58 -0.52 3.26 -20.00
CA GLN A 58 -0.95 4.51 -20.63
C GLN A 58 -1.00 5.69 -19.65
N THR A 59 -0.86 5.41 -18.35
CA THR A 59 -0.99 6.40 -17.27
C THR A 59 0.35 7.01 -16.91
N SER A 60 0.40 8.34 -16.84
CA SER A 60 1.55 9.11 -16.36
C SER A 60 1.51 9.30 -14.84
N PHE A 61 2.62 9.78 -14.25
CA PHE A 61 2.61 10.18 -12.83
C PHE A 61 1.61 11.30 -12.52
N THR A 62 1.35 12.19 -13.47
CA THR A 62 0.32 13.23 -13.33
C THR A 62 -1.08 12.60 -13.19
N ASP A 63 -1.38 11.59 -14.00
CA ASP A 63 -2.66 10.88 -13.95
C ASP A 63 -2.81 10.09 -12.64
N LEU A 64 -1.74 9.40 -12.23
CA LEU A 64 -1.69 8.68 -10.96
C LEU A 64 -1.86 9.62 -9.76
N SER A 65 -1.25 10.81 -9.79
CA SER A 65 -1.41 11.83 -8.74
C SER A 65 -2.86 12.30 -8.63
N ALA A 66 -3.53 12.53 -9.78
CA ALA A 66 -4.93 12.91 -9.83
C ALA A 66 -5.89 11.82 -9.30
N LEU A 67 -5.56 10.54 -9.51
CA LEU A 67 -6.34 9.42 -8.96
C LEU A 67 -6.05 9.19 -7.47
N LEU A 68 -4.78 9.30 -7.03
CA LEU A 68 -4.38 9.15 -5.63
C LEU A 68 -4.92 10.25 -4.72
N SER A 69 -5.13 11.45 -5.26
CA SER A 69 -5.71 12.57 -4.50
C SER A 69 -7.24 12.57 -4.49
N SER A 70 -7.88 11.56 -5.07
CA SER A 70 -9.34 11.46 -5.08
C SER A 70 -9.92 11.08 -3.72
N GLU A 71 -11.10 11.63 -3.41
CA GLU A 71 -11.88 11.27 -2.22
C GLU A 71 -12.34 9.80 -2.25
N TYR A 72 -12.63 9.28 -3.45
CA TYR A 72 -13.00 7.88 -3.65
C TYR A 72 -11.84 6.92 -3.42
N HIS A 73 -12.07 5.95 -2.55
CA HIS A 73 -11.10 4.95 -2.14
C HIS A 73 -10.67 4.05 -3.31
N GLU A 74 -11.61 3.61 -4.15
CA GLU A 74 -11.29 2.72 -5.29
C GLU A 74 -10.49 3.41 -6.39
N HIS A 75 -10.56 4.74 -6.51
CA HIS A 75 -9.65 5.49 -7.40
C HIS A 75 -8.21 5.40 -6.89
N ARG A 76 -8.00 5.59 -5.58
CA ARG A 76 -6.68 5.54 -4.94
C ARG A 76 -6.07 4.16 -5.00
N LEU A 77 -6.84 3.13 -4.64
CA LEU A 77 -6.37 1.75 -4.67
C LEU A 77 -6.01 1.34 -6.11
N THR A 78 -6.84 1.67 -7.11
CA THR A 78 -6.55 1.38 -8.52
C THR A 78 -5.27 2.09 -8.98
N ALA A 79 -5.04 3.34 -8.57
CA ALA A 79 -3.80 4.06 -8.88
C ALA A 79 -2.56 3.38 -8.27
N LEU A 80 -2.63 2.93 -7.02
CA LEU A 80 -1.55 2.16 -6.40
C LEU A 80 -1.29 0.84 -7.12
N LEU A 81 -2.34 0.14 -7.54
CA LEU A 81 -2.22 -1.10 -8.32
C LEU A 81 -1.55 -0.87 -9.68
N MET A 82 -1.86 0.25 -10.35
CA MET A 82 -1.18 0.65 -11.58
C MET A 82 0.30 0.98 -11.33
N LEU A 83 0.60 1.73 -10.26
CA LEU A 83 1.99 2.06 -9.89
C LEU A 83 2.80 0.79 -9.56
N VAL A 84 2.20 -0.19 -8.87
CA VAL A 84 2.81 -1.51 -8.64
C VAL A 84 3.12 -2.20 -9.97
N LEU A 85 2.18 -2.21 -10.92
CA LEU A 85 2.40 -2.84 -12.23
C LEU A 85 3.50 -2.13 -13.03
N GLN A 86 3.56 -0.80 -12.99
CA GLN A 86 4.64 -0.03 -13.62
C GLN A 86 6.00 -0.41 -13.02
N PHE A 87 6.10 -0.47 -11.68
CA PHE A 87 7.32 -0.85 -10.98
C PHE A 87 7.77 -2.30 -11.27
N GLU A 88 6.83 -3.24 -11.25
CA GLU A 88 7.14 -4.66 -11.45
C GLU A 88 7.54 -4.99 -12.89
N LYS A 89 7.03 -4.24 -13.87
CA LYS A 89 7.27 -4.50 -15.31
C LYS A 89 8.43 -3.72 -15.89
N THR A 90 8.80 -2.57 -15.31
CA THR A 90 9.94 -1.81 -15.81
C THR A 90 11.26 -2.51 -15.48
N LYS A 91 12.18 -2.49 -16.45
CA LYS A 91 13.61 -2.83 -16.25
C LYS A 91 14.49 -1.58 -16.18
N ASP A 92 13.90 -0.41 -16.39
CA ASP A 92 14.60 0.86 -16.37
C ASP A 92 14.76 1.35 -14.93
N GLU A 93 16.01 1.49 -14.53
CA GLU A 93 16.44 1.88 -13.19
C GLU A 93 16.11 3.34 -12.87
N ASN A 94 16.07 4.21 -13.89
CA ASN A 94 15.63 5.60 -13.73
C ASN A 94 14.13 5.63 -13.44
N VAL A 95 13.34 4.89 -14.22
CA VAL A 95 11.87 4.80 -14.01
C VAL A 95 11.56 4.21 -12.63
N LYS A 96 12.28 3.19 -12.17
CA LYS A 96 12.12 2.68 -10.80
C LYS A 96 12.37 3.78 -9.76
N SER A 97 13.44 4.54 -9.92
CA SER A 97 13.79 5.62 -8.99
C SER A 97 12.73 6.73 -8.98
N GLU A 98 12.17 7.08 -10.14
CA GLU A 98 11.05 8.02 -10.25
C GLU A 98 9.79 7.49 -9.56
N ILE A 99 9.45 6.20 -9.72
CA ILE A 99 8.32 5.57 -9.02
C ILE A 99 8.50 5.64 -7.50
N ILE A 100 9.71 5.41 -6.99
CA ILE A 100 9.99 5.51 -5.55
C ILE A 100 9.85 6.95 -5.07
N ALA A 101 10.41 7.91 -5.79
CA ALA A 101 10.25 9.33 -5.46
C ALA A 101 8.77 9.73 -5.44
N PHE A 102 8.01 9.32 -6.46
CA PHE A 102 6.57 9.55 -6.55
C PHE A 102 5.81 8.92 -5.37
N TYR A 103 6.07 7.65 -5.04
CA TYR A 103 5.42 6.95 -3.94
C TYR A 103 5.69 7.64 -2.58
N LEU A 104 6.94 8.04 -2.34
CA LEU A 104 7.34 8.73 -1.11
C LEU A 104 6.73 10.13 -0.99
N ASP A 105 6.58 10.85 -2.10
CA ASP A 105 5.92 12.17 -2.15
C ASP A 105 4.40 12.09 -1.92
N HIS A 106 3.79 10.93 -2.22
CA HIS A 106 2.34 10.72 -2.15
C HIS A 106 1.88 9.90 -0.93
N LEU A 107 2.76 9.62 0.05
CA LEU A 107 2.43 8.77 1.21
C LEU A 107 1.21 9.24 2.01
N LYS A 108 0.93 10.55 2.03
CA LYS A 108 -0.26 11.12 2.68
C LYS A 108 -1.59 10.56 2.15
N TYR A 109 -1.60 10.06 0.91
CA TYR A 109 -2.76 9.43 0.30
C TYR A 109 -2.81 7.90 0.48
N VAL A 110 -1.73 7.31 1.01
CA VAL A 110 -1.62 5.87 1.33
C VAL A 110 -1.95 5.67 2.81
N ASN A 111 -3.15 6.11 3.18
CA ASN A 111 -3.60 6.31 4.55
C ASN A 111 -4.74 5.35 4.95
N ASN A 112 -4.74 4.14 4.39
CA ASN A 112 -5.63 3.05 4.76
C ASN A 112 -4.85 1.73 4.73
N TRP A 113 -5.26 0.74 5.52
CA TRP A 113 -4.49 -0.50 5.68
C TRP A 113 -4.40 -1.27 4.37
N ASP A 114 -5.42 -1.27 3.54
CA ASP A 114 -5.45 -2.00 2.27
C ASP A 114 -4.64 -1.29 1.17
N LEU A 115 -4.65 0.05 1.16
CA LEU A 115 -3.78 0.89 0.33
C LEU A 115 -2.30 0.60 0.64
N VAL A 116 -1.94 0.59 1.93
CA VAL A 116 -0.59 0.24 2.40
C VAL A 116 -0.25 -1.20 1.99
N ASP A 117 -1.06 -2.16 2.41
CA ASP A 117 -0.76 -3.59 2.29
C ASP A 117 -0.75 -4.07 0.84
N SER A 118 -1.47 -3.40 -0.05
CA SER A 118 -1.49 -3.74 -1.49
C SER A 118 -0.29 -3.22 -2.27
N SER A 119 0.46 -2.25 -1.72
CA SER A 119 1.47 -1.50 -2.47
C SER A 119 2.88 -1.58 -1.88
N CYS A 120 3.04 -1.38 -0.56
CA CYS A 120 4.33 -0.99 0.01
C CYS A 120 5.43 -2.03 -0.17
N TYR A 121 5.17 -3.32 0.04
CA TYR A 121 6.19 -4.36 -0.07
C TYR A 121 6.55 -4.73 -1.51
N LYS A 122 5.67 -4.38 -2.46
CA LYS A 122 5.89 -4.64 -3.90
C LYS A 122 6.71 -3.54 -4.55
N ILE A 123 6.54 -2.30 -4.07
CA ILE A 123 7.27 -1.12 -4.51
C ILE A 123 8.44 -0.87 -3.55
N LEU A 124 8.18 -0.22 -2.42
CA LEU A 124 9.20 0.31 -1.53
C LEU A 124 10.02 -0.80 -0.86
N GLY A 125 9.38 -1.82 -0.30
CA GLY A 125 10.07 -2.94 0.34
C GLY A 125 10.96 -3.73 -0.62
N ARG A 126 10.51 -3.91 -1.86
CA ARG A 126 11.28 -4.54 -2.92
C ARG A 126 12.47 -3.68 -3.33
N TYR A 127 12.26 -2.39 -3.55
CA TYR A 127 13.33 -1.44 -3.87
C TYR A 127 14.39 -1.41 -2.77
N CYS A 128 13.98 -1.22 -1.51
CA CYS A 128 14.91 -1.19 -0.39
C CYS A 128 15.79 -2.45 -0.33
N PHE A 129 15.21 -3.63 -0.61
CA PHE A 129 15.95 -4.88 -0.65
C PHE A 129 16.92 -4.94 -1.83
N GLU A 130 16.48 -4.59 -3.04
CA GLU A 130 17.29 -4.69 -4.27
C GLU A 130 18.49 -3.71 -4.25
N TYR A 131 18.34 -2.53 -3.64
CA TYR A 131 19.36 -1.47 -3.65
C TYR A 131 20.01 -1.21 -2.30
N GLN A 132 19.75 -2.04 -1.28
CA GLN A 132 20.29 -1.88 0.08
C GLN A 132 19.98 -0.50 0.66
N LYS A 133 18.69 -0.13 0.61
CA LYS A 133 18.13 1.16 1.06
C LYS A 133 17.24 1.01 2.29
N GLU A 134 17.61 0.12 3.22
CA GLU A 134 16.82 -0.15 4.43
C GLU A 134 16.58 1.10 5.29
N GLU A 135 17.47 2.10 5.22
CA GLU A 135 17.34 3.38 5.93
C GLU A 135 16.04 4.12 5.59
N VAL A 136 15.51 3.94 4.37
CA VAL A 136 14.22 4.51 3.98
C VAL A 136 13.10 3.91 4.82
N LEU A 137 13.08 2.59 4.99
CA LEU A 137 12.10 1.91 5.84
C LEU A 137 12.32 2.25 7.32
N ARG A 138 13.56 2.36 7.79
CA ARG A 138 13.87 2.79 9.17
C ARG A 138 13.32 4.18 9.46
N LYS A 139 13.49 5.13 8.53
CA LYS A 139 12.95 6.49 8.66
C LYS A 139 11.42 6.46 8.80
N LEU A 140 10.75 5.62 8.03
CA LEU A 140 9.29 5.46 8.13
C LEU A 140 8.85 4.77 9.44
N SER A 141 9.59 3.76 9.91
CA SER A 141 9.33 3.09 11.21
C SER A 141 9.45 4.06 12.39
N ALA A 142 10.38 5.02 12.29
CA ALA A 142 10.60 6.05 13.30
C ALA A 142 9.62 7.24 13.23
N SER A 143 8.77 7.33 12.19
CA SER A 143 7.78 8.41 12.07
C SER A 143 6.69 8.29 13.13
N GLU A 144 6.11 9.40 13.58
CA GLU A 144 4.91 9.42 14.42
C GLU A 144 3.63 9.02 13.66
N GLU A 145 3.67 9.09 12.32
CA GLU A 145 2.53 8.72 11.47
C GLU A 145 2.32 7.21 11.43
N MET A 146 1.19 6.73 11.96
CA MET A 146 0.87 5.30 12.05
C MET A 146 0.99 4.59 10.69
N TRP A 147 0.50 5.21 9.61
CA TRP A 147 0.55 4.62 8.28
C TRP A 147 1.98 4.46 7.76
N TYR A 148 2.88 5.38 8.12
CA TYR A 148 4.29 5.29 7.71
C TYR A 148 4.98 4.16 8.48
N LYS A 149 4.68 4.01 9.78
CA LYS A 149 5.11 2.84 10.55
C LYS A 149 4.60 1.53 9.94
N ARG A 150 3.32 1.49 9.53
CA ARG A 150 2.73 0.30 8.87
C ARG A 150 3.44 0.01 7.55
N ILE A 151 3.71 1.02 6.72
CA ILE A 151 4.45 0.89 5.46
C ILE A 151 5.83 0.29 5.73
N ALA A 152 6.53 0.73 6.77
CA ALA A 152 7.83 0.17 7.15
C ALA A 152 7.73 -1.31 7.53
N VAL A 153 6.82 -1.65 8.45
CA VAL A 153 6.60 -3.03 8.92
C VAL A 153 6.18 -3.94 7.78
N VAL A 154 5.14 -3.58 7.03
CA VAL A 154 4.63 -4.42 5.93
C VAL A 154 5.61 -4.45 4.77
N GLY A 155 6.41 -3.39 4.57
CA GLY A 155 7.50 -3.36 3.59
C GLY A 155 8.50 -4.50 3.78
N THR A 156 8.73 -4.97 5.01
CA THR A 156 9.64 -6.10 5.28
C THR A 156 9.11 -7.44 4.81
N MET A 157 7.84 -7.54 4.36
CA MET A 157 7.31 -8.72 3.68
C MET A 157 8.21 -9.18 2.53
N HIS A 158 8.81 -8.24 1.77
CA HIS A 158 9.74 -8.62 0.71
C HIS A 158 11.00 -9.32 1.26
N TYR A 159 11.56 -8.79 2.35
CA TYR A 159 12.71 -9.36 3.04
C TYR A 159 12.40 -10.75 3.61
N ILE A 160 11.23 -10.92 4.25
CA ILE A 160 10.76 -12.20 4.79
C ILE A 160 10.69 -13.25 3.68
N LYS A 161 10.11 -12.90 2.52
CA LYS A 161 10.03 -13.81 1.36
C LYS A 161 11.41 -14.28 0.89
N LYS A 162 12.42 -13.42 1.02
CA LYS A 162 13.84 -13.68 0.69
C LYS A 162 14.62 -14.36 1.82
N GLY A 163 14.02 -14.58 2.99
CA GLY A 163 14.67 -15.24 4.13
C GLY A 163 15.47 -14.30 5.03
N PHE A 164 15.25 -12.98 4.95
CA PHE A 164 15.89 -11.99 5.78
C PHE A 164 14.89 -11.45 6.81
N PHE A 165 15.24 -11.56 8.10
CA PHE A 165 14.29 -11.37 9.19
C PHE A 165 14.64 -10.24 10.17
N ASN A 166 15.90 -9.77 10.14
CA ASN A 166 16.40 -8.79 11.11
C ASN A 166 15.60 -7.49 11.09
N LEU A 167 15.29 -6.98 9.89
CA LEU A 167 14.54 -5.73 9.74
C LEU A 167 13.09 -5.86 10.26
N THR A 168 12.45 -7.01 10.02
CA THR A 168 11.12 -7.30 10.59
C THR A 168 11.17 -7.31 12.11
N LYS A 169 12.13 -8.02 12.71
CA LYS A 169 12.29 -8.10 14.17
C LYS A 169 12.55 -6.73 14.77
N GLU A 170 13.41 -5.93 14.13
CA GLU A 170 13.70 -4.55 14.50
C GLU A 170 12.41 -3.70 14.57
N PHE A 171 11.63 -3.64 13.49
CA PHE A 171 10.43 -2.80 13.43
C PHE A 171 9.29 -3.29 14.31
N VAL A 172 9.08 -4.59 14.38
CA VAL A 172 8.03 -5.16 15.24
C VAL A 172 8.35 -4.89 16.72
N THR A 173 9.61 -5.03 17.13
CA THR A 173 10.04 -4.77 18.52
C THR A 173 9.82 -3.31 18.92
N GLN A 174 10.14 -2.37 18.02
CA GLN A 174 9.91 -0.93 18.24
C GLN A 174 8.42 -0.58 18.42
N ASN A 175 7.53 -1.37 17.81
CA ASN A 175 6.08 -1.12 17.80
C ASN A 175 5.28 -2.10 18.67
N LEU A 176 5.91 -2.82 19.61
CA LEU A 176 5.22 -3.80 20.46
C LEU A 176 4.09 -3.19 21.29
N ASN A 177 4.31 -1.99 21.81
CA ASN A 177 3.36 -1.27 22.67
C ASN A 177 2.61 -0.17 21.92
N HIS A 178 2.53 -0.26 20.59
CA HIS A 178 1.83 0.74 19.78
C HIS A 178 0.34 0.80 20.18
N THR A 179 -0.25 1.99 20.29
CA THR A 179 -1.61 2.16 20.81
C THR A 179 -2.71 1.65 19.87
N HIS A 180 -2.47 1.73 18.56
CA HIS A 180 -3.46 1.33 17.55
C HIS A 180 -3.43 -0.17 17.19
N ASP A 181 -4.60 -0.81 17.26
CA ASP A 181 -4.84 -2.22 16.88
C ASP A 181 -4.37 -2.58 15.46
N LEU A 182 -4.48 -1.65 14.50
CA LEU A 182 -4.01 -1.89 13.14
C LEU A 182 -2.50 -2.20 13.10
N MET A 183 -1.70 -1.55 13.95
CA MET A 183 -0.26 -1.85 14.02
C MET A 183 0.00 -3.22 14.65
N HIS A 184 -0.73 -3.61 15.69
CA HIS A 184 -0.62 -4.97 16.24
C HIS A 184 -0.97 -6.04 15.20
N LYS A 185 -1.98 -5.79 14.36
CA LYS A 185 -2.33 -6.67 13.24
C LYS A 185 -1.21 -6.77 12.21
N ALA A 186 -0.57 -5.66 11.85
CA ALA A 186 0.59 -5.68 10.93
C ALA A 186 1.77 -6.46 11.53
N ASN A 187 2.09 -6.20 12.80
CA ASN A 187 3.18 -6.88 13.52
C ASN A 187 2.93 -8.38 13.59
N GLY A 188 1.75 -8.80 14.06
CA GLY A 188 1.36 -10.19 14.16
C GLY A 188 1.34 -10.88 12.80
N TRP A 189 0.90 -10.19 11.74
CA TRP A 189 0.97 -10.71 10.38
C TRP A 189 2.41 -10.93 9.93
N MET A 190 3.30 -9.94 10.03
CA MET A 190 4.70 -10.09 9.59
C MET A 190 5.44 -11.17 10.39
N LEU A 191 5.20 -11.28 11.71
CA LEU A 191 5.74 -12.37 12.51
C LEU A 191 5.22 -13.72 12.04
N ARG A 192 3.93 -13.84 11.71
CA ARG A 192 3.36 -15.09 11.16
C ARG A 192 4.04 -15.49 9.85
N GLU A 193 4.21 -14.56 8.92
CA GLU A 193 4.88 -14.83 7.63
C GLU A 193 6.35 -15.25 7.85
N MET A 194 7.05 -14.58 8.77
CA MET A 194 8.40 -14.95 9.18
C MET A 194 8.45 -16.37 9.74
N GLY A 195 7.54 -16.72 10.66
CA GLY A 195 7.47 -18.05 11.27
C GLY A 195 7.09 -19.17 10.30
N GLN A 196 6.25 -18.88 9.30
CA GLN A 196 5.96 -19.81 8.21
C GLN A 196 7.20 -20.09 7.36
N LYS A 197 8.08 -19.10 7.20
CA LYS A 197 9.34 -19.24 6.47
C LYS A 197 10.41 -19.96 7.29
N ASN A 198 10.59 -19.55 8.54
CA ASN A 198 11.50 -20.18 9.49
C ASN A 198 10.95 -20.07 10.92
N LYS A 199 10.46 -21.19 11.46
CA LYS A 199 9.85 -21.24 12.79
C LYS A 199 10.84 -20.94 13.92
N GLN A 200 12.13 -21.20 13.75
CA GLN A 200 13.13 -20.95 14.78
C GLN A 200 13.32 -19.45 15.04
N GLU A 201 13.07 -18.60 14.05
CA GLU A 201 13.17 -17.13 14.17
C GLU A 201 12.09 -16.52 15.06
N LEU A 202 11.04 -17.28 15.41
CA LEU A 202 10.01 -16.87 16.37
C LEU A 202 10.39 -17.12 17.83
N ILE A 203 11.43 -17.92 18.06
CA ILE A 203 11.92 -18.25 19.39
C ILE A 203 13.12 -17.34 19.63
N LEU A 204 12.99 -16.41 20.58
CA LEU A 204 14.11 -15.63 21.10
C LEU A 204 15.10 -16.54 21.83
#